data_AF-A0AAW7KDR9-F1
#
_entry.id   AF-A0AAW7KDR9-F1
#
_cell.length_a   1.000
_cell.length_b   1.000
_cell.length_c   1.000
_cell.angle_alpha   90.00
_cell.angle_beta   90.00
_cell.angle_gamma   90.00
#
_symmetry.space_group_name_H-M   'P 1'
#
loop_
_entity.id
_entity.type
_entity.pdbx_description
1 polymer ?
#
loop_
_entity_poly.entity_id
_entity_poly.type
_entity_poly.pdbx_seq_one_letter_code
_entity_poly.pdbx_strand_id
1 'polypeptide(L)'
;MKRDNDYLIEHGYGDCGIDGEFFVEDLENYGQDSCLESIIEYNFPPSTQPSLWCNWELLDDNQTICWNYAEKFYNYVEWIEYLINNLLKPKNYIVNGVVAYQGEDFDDFGTIFVRDNHVHHFPQLRKPLDSFQ
;
A
#
# COMPACT_ATOMS: atom_id res chain seq x y z
N MET A 1 -3.94 -4.23 9.56
CA MET A 1 -4.21 -4.64 10.96
C MET A 1 -3.40 -5.87 11.29
N LYS A 2 -2.93 -5.98 12.53
CA LYS A 2 -2.10 -7.10 12.98
C LYS A 2 -2.98 -8.28 13.34
N ARG A 3 -2.69 -9.44 12.75
CA ARG A 3 -3.39 -10.70 12.98
C ARG A 3 -2.47 -11.76 13.54
N ASP A 4 -3.08 -12.75 14.17
CA ASP A 4 -2.42 -13.96 14.65
C ASP A 4 -2.27 -14.94 13.48
N ASN A 5 -1.05 -15.07 12.94
CA ASN A 5 -0.79 -15.99 11.84
C ASN A 5 -0.86 -17.45 12.26
N ASP A 6 -0.52 -17.77 13.52
CA ASP A 6 -0.60 -19.14 14.03
C ASP A 6 -2.08 -19.57 14.10
N TYR A 7 -2.96 -18.68 14.58
CA TYR A 7 -4.40 -18.89 14.51
C TYR A 7 -4.87 -19.15 13.07
N LEU A 8 -4.44 -18.33 12.10
CA LEU A 8 -4.84 -18.49 10.70
C LEU A 8 -4.40 -19.84 10.11
N ILE A 9 -3.18 -20.29 10.45
CA ILE A 9 -2.66 -21.60 10.04
C ILE A 9 -3.49 -22.73 10.66
N GLU A 10 -3.75 -22.68 11.97
CA GLU A 10 -4.53 -23.70 12.69
C GLU A 10 -5.96 -23.86 12.16
N HIS A 11 -6.53 -22.77 11.62
CA HIS A 11 -7.88 -22.75 11.04
C HIS A 11 -7.91 -23.03 9.52
N GLY A 12 -6.76 -23.37 8.93
CA GLY A 12 -6.68 -23.87 7.56
C GLY A 12 -6.55 -22.80 6.46
N TYR A 13 -6.32 -21.52 6.83
CA TYR A 13 -6.06 -20.46 5.85
C TYR A 13 -4.64 -20.52 5.28
N GLY A 14 -3.74 -21.25 5.95
CA GLY A 14 -2.33 -21.35 5.59
C GLY A 14 -1.50 -20.17 6.09
N ASP A 15 -0.22 -20.17 5.74
CA ASP A 15 0.70 -19.11 6.14
C ASP A 15 0.38 -17.79 5.40
N CYS A 16 -0.11 -16.83 6.16
CA CYS A 16 -0.54 -15.51 5.69
C CYS A 16 0.46 -14.40 6.01
N GLY A 17 1.74 -14.75 6.26
CA GLY A 17 2.80 -13.78 6.59
C GLY A 17 3.13 -13.73 8.07
N ILE A 18 3.98 -12.81 8.50
CA ILE A 18 4.45 -12.76 9.90
C ILE A 18 3.33 -12.36 10.86
N ASP A 19 2.53 -11.39 10.47
CA ASP A 19 1.47 -10.77 11.27
C ASP A 19 0.12 -10.83 10.51
N GLY A 20 -0.04 -11.85 9.65
CA GLY A 20 -1.22 -12.08 8.81
C GLY A 20 -1.45 -11.02 7.73
N GLU A 21 -0.39 -10.36 7.25
CA GLU A 21 -0.43 -9.30 6.23
C GLU A 21 -1.01 -9.71 4.88
N PHE A 22 -1.04 -11.01 4.56
CA PHE A 22 -1.58 -11.53 3.30
C PHE A 22 -3.00 -12.10 3.45
N PHE A 23 -3.55 -12.10 4.66
CA PHE A 23 -4.91 -12.54 4.90
C PHE A 23 -5.91 -11.49 4.40
N VAL A 24 -6.77 -11.89 3.46
CA VAL A 24 -7.82 -11.04 2.88
C VAL A 24 -9.14 -11.80 2.92
N GLU A 25 -10.15 -11.17 3.50
CA GLU A 25 -11.53 -11.66 3.51
C GLU A 25 -12.45 -10.45 3.29
N ASP A 26 -13.56 -10.66 2.57
CA ASP A 26 -14.56 -9.61 2.35
C ASP A 26 -15.39 -9.43 3.62
N LEU A 27 -14.92 -8.51 4.46
CA LEU A 27 -15.43 -8.26 5.79
C LEU A 27 -15.87 -6.80 5.89
N GLU A 28 -16.90 -6.56 6.71
CA GLU A 28 -17.32 -5.21 7.06
C GLU A 28 -16.17 -4.40 7.70
N ASN A 29 -16.30 -3.07 7.75
CA ASN A 29 -15.33 -2.16 8.38
C ASN A 29 -13.89 -2.28 7.83
N TYR A 30 -13.73 -2.49 6.51
CA TYR A 30 -12.40 -2.65 5.88
C TYR A 30 -11.59 -3.80 6.49
N GLY A 31 -12.29 -4.81 6.99
CA GLY A 31 -11.73 -5.96 7.68
C GLY A 31 -11.27 -5.70 9.11
N GLN A 32 -11.44 -4.49 9.67
CA GLN A 32 -10.96 -4.04 11.00
C GLN A 32 -11.89 -4.37 12.18
N ASP A 33 -12.85 -5.29 12.03
CA ASP A 33 -13.76 -5.63 13.12
C ASP A 33 -13.03 -6.33 14.27
N SER A 34 -12.74 -5.59 15.34
CA SER A 34 -12.03 -6.06 16.53
C SER A 34 -12.64 -7.28 17.23
N CYS A 35 -13.87 -7.68 16.86
CA CYS A 35 -14.51 -8.88 17.39
C CYS A 35 -14.01 -10.19 16.73
N LEU A 36 -13.25 -10.11 15.63
CA LEU A 36 -12.70 -11.30 14.98
C LEU A 36 -11.54 -11.87 15.79
N GLU A 37 -11.58 -13.18 16.03
CA GLU A 37 -10.59 -13.90 16.86
C GLU A 37 -9.16 -13.83 16.29
N SER A 38 -9.02 -13.71 14.97
CA SER A 38 -7.71 -13.61 14.32
C SER A 38 -7.03 -12.26 14.52
N ILE A 39 -7.70 -11.24 15.08
CA ILE A 39 -7.14 -9.89 15.26
C ILE A 39 -6.45 -9.78 16.60
N ILE A 40 -5.17 -9.41 16.56
CA ILE A 40 -4.39 -9.06 17.75
C ILE A 40 -4.54 -7.57 18.05
N GLU A 41 -4.42 -6.72 17.02
CA GLU A 41 -4.52 -5.26 17.16
C GLU A 41 -5.12 -4.65 15.89
N TYR A 42 -6.34 -4.13 16.02
CA TYR A 42 -7.15 -3.69 14.88
C TYR A 42 -6.61 -2.40 14.25
N ASN A 43 -6.02 -1.51 15.05
CA ASN A 43 -5.54 -0.19 14.61
C ASN A 43 -4.01 -0.10 14.52
N PHE A 44 -3.34 -1.24 14.31
CA PHE A 44 -1.89 -1.30 14.13
C PHE A 44 -1.54 -2.14 12.90
N PRO A 45 -0.62 -1.69 12.04
CA PRO A 45 -0.25 -2.46 10.86
C PRO A 45 0.54 -3.73 11.24
N PRO A 46 0.48 -4.79 10.40
CA PRO A 46 1.49 -5.84 10.39
C PRO A 46 2.90 -5.24 10.36
N SER A 47 3.86 -5.90 11.03
CA SER A 47 5.24 -5.41 11.16
C SER A 47 5.99 -5.23 9.83
N THR A 48 5.52 -5.88 8.76
CA THR A 48 6.12 -5.79 7.42
C THR A 48 5.43 -4.76 6.52
N GLN A 49 4.23 -4.31 6.86
CA GLN A 49 3.47 -3.34 6.05
C GLN A 49 3.87 -1.90 6.39
N PRO A 50 3.90 -0.98 5.41
CA PRO A 50 4.28 0.41 5.66
C PRO A 50 3.36 1.16 6.62
N SER A 51 2.05 0.93 6.52
CA SER A 51 1.04 1.55 7.39
C SER A 51 -0.25 0.72 7.40
N LEU A 52 -1.30 1.24 8.05
CA LEU A 52 -2.58 0.55 8.13
C LEU A 52 -3.39 0.64 6.83
N TRP A 53 -3.19 1.71 6.05
CA TRP A 53 -4.00 2.06 4.89
C TRP A 53 -3.15 2.05 3.62
N CYS A 54 -3.43 1.11 2.73
CA CYS A 54 -2.88 1.08 1.38
C CYS A 54 -3.83 1.80 0.43
N ASN A 55 -3.39 2.91 -0.15
CA ASN A 55 -4.18 3.71 -1.09
C ASN A 55 -3.84 3.41 -2.56
N TRP A 56 -3.14 2.31 -2.80
CA TRP A 56 -2.97 1.74 -4.14
C TRP A 56 -4.11 0.77 -4.43
N GLU A 57 -4.70 0.89 -5.60
CA GLU A 57 -5.82 0.09 -6.06
C GLU A 57 -5.49 -0.59 -7.39
N LEU A 58 -5.87 -1.86 -7.51
CA LEU A 58 -5.82 -2.60 -8.78
C LEU A 58 -7.08 -2.27 -9.58
N LEU A 59 -6.91 -1.84 -10.84
CA LEU A 59 -8.03 -1.54 -11.72
C LEU A 59 -8.67 -2.81 -12.31
N ASP A 60 -9.88 -2.65 -12.86
CA ASP A 60 -10.67 -3.72 -13.48
C ASP A 60 -9.95 -4.45 -14.62
N ASP A 61 -8.94 -3.84 -15.23
CA ASP A 61 -8.10 -4.45 -16.27
C ASP A 61 -7.14 -5.54 -15.72
N ASN A 62 -7.05 -5.65 -14.40
CA ASN A 62 -6.15 -6.53 -13.65
C ASN A 62 -4.67 -6.39 -14.05
N GLN A 63 -4.30 -5.25 -14.62
CA GLN A 63 -2.94 -4.97 -15.11
C GLN A 63 -2.42 -3.60 -14.65
N THR A 64 -3.29 -2.72 -14.17
CA THR A 64 -2.94 -1.37 -13.74
C THR A 64 -3.16 -1.22 -12.24
N ILE A 65 -2.14 -0.70 -11.55
CA ILE A 65 -2.27 -0.27 -10.15
C ILE A 65 -2.13 1.26 -10.12
N CYS A 66 -3.06 1.95 -9.48
CA CYS A 66 -3.04 3.41 -9.38
C CYS A 66 -3.38 3.89 -7.96
N TRP A 67 -3.13 5.17 -7.70
CA TRP A 67 -3.64 5.82 -6.50
C TRP A 67 -5.18 5.91 -6.57
N ASN A 68 -5.86 5.53 -5.49
CA ASN A 68 -7.32 5.58 -5.37
C ASN A 68 -7.90 6.99 -5.08
N TYR A 69 -7.08 8.04 -5.16
CA TYR A 69 -7.45 9.43 -4.83
C TYR A 69 -7.86 9.68 -3.38
N ALA A 70 -7.53 8.79 -2.43
CA ALA A 70 -7.72 9.06 -1.01
C ALA A 70 -7.02 10.37 -0.61
N GLU A 71 -7.72 11.21 0.17
CA GLU A 71 -7.34 12.60 0.51
C GLU A 71 -5.88 12.75 0.97
N LYS A 72 -5.35 11.73 1.67
CA LYS A 72 -3.98 11.71 2.17
C LYS A 72 -3.30 10.42 1.75
N PHE A 73 -2.45 10.50 0.73
CA PHE A 73 -1.73 9.34 0.22
C PHE A 73 -0.53 9.00 1.11
N TYR A 74 -0.77 8.49 2.32
CA TYR A 74 0.32 8.16 3.23
C TYR A 74 1.21 7.02 2.71
N ASN A 75 2.51 7.15 2.92
CA ASN A 75 3.51 6.13 2.62
C ASN A 75 3.43 5.58 1.18
N TYR A 76 3.12 6.44 0.20
CA TYR A 76 2.86 6.00 -1.18
C TYR A 76 4.07 5.28 -1.80
N VAL A 77 5.29 5.73 -1.52
CA VAL A 77 6.52 5.11 -2.03
C VAL A 77 6.73 3.75 -1.37
N GLU A 78 6.65 3.70 -0.05
CA GLU A 78 6.88 2.49 0.72
C GLU A 78 5.83 1.43 0.40
N TRP A 79 4.57 1.84 0.17
CA TRP A 79 3.53 0.92 -0.27
C TRP A 79 3.77 0.34 -1.65
N ILE A 80 4.12 1.14 -2.66
CA ILE A 80 4.36 0.58 -4.00
C ILE A 80 5.58 -0.33 -4.00
N GLU A 81 6.63 0.02 -3.24
CA GLU A 81 7.79 -0.85 -3.03
C GLU A 81 7.41 -2.15 -2.32
N TYR A 82 6.57 -2.08 -1.28
CA TYR A 82 6.07 -3.25 -0.57
C TYR A 82 5.27 -4.18 -1.49
N LEU A 83 4.31 -3.65 -2.27
CA LEU A 83 3.50 -4.42 -3.21
C LEU A 83 4.37 -5.09 -4.28
N ILE A 84 5.34 -4.35 -4.84
CA ILE A 84 6.29 -4.88 -5.82
C ILE A 84 7.07 -6.05 -5.21
N ASN A 85 7.67 -5.87 -4.03
CA ASN A 85 8.59 -6.85 -3.47
C ASN A 85 7.91 -8.09 -2.89
N ASN A 86 6.72 -7.93 -2.29
CA ASN A 86 6.06 -9.01 -1.54
C ASN A 86 4.96 -9.72 -2.35
N LEU A 87 4.34 -9.05 -3.31
CA LEU A 87 3.19 -9.62 -4.04
C LEU A 87 3.45 -9.84 -5.52
N LEU A 88 4.03 -8.86 -6.21
CA LEU A 88 4.10 -8.84 -7.67
C LEU A 88 5.36 -9.53 -8.20
N LYS A 89 6.53 -9.11 -7.73
CA LYS A 89 7.83 -9.67 -8.16
C LYS A 89 7.96 -11.17 -7.86
N PRO A 90 7.52 -11.71 -6.70
CA PRO A 90 7.54 -13.16 -6.45
C PRO A 90 6.68 -13.97 -7.42
N LYS A 91 5.68 -13.33 -8.04
CA LYS A 91 4.81 -13.91 -9.08
C LYS A 91 5.31 -13.61 -10.51
N ASN A 92 6.54 -13.11 -10.66
CA ASN A 92 7.19 -12.76 -11.93
C ASN A 92 6.57 -11.57 -12.69
N TYR A 93 5.84 -10.69 -12.01
CA TYR A 93 5.39 -9.44 -12.62
C TYR A 93 6.52 -8.39 -12.67
N ILE A 94 6.52 -7.59 -13.73
CA ILE A 94 7.43 -6.45 -13.91
C ILE A 94 6.59 -5.18 -14.02
N VAL A 95 6.69 -4.34 -12.99
CA VAL A 95 5.95 -3.07 -12.91
C VAL A 95 6.72 -1.99 -13.64
N ASN A 96 6.00 -1.27 -14.50
CA ASN A 96 6.45 -0.09 -15.21
C ASN A 96 5.31 0.93 -15.23
N GLY A 97 5.61 2.21 -15.04
CA GLY A 97 4.57 3.23 -15.10
C GLY A 97 4.98 4.57 -14.52
N VAL A 98 4.07 5.53 -14.64
CA VAL A 98 4.19 6.88 -14.10
C VAL A 98 2.87 7.18 -13.40
N VAL A 99 2.93 7.63 -12.14
CA VAL A 99 1.75 7.98 -11.34
C VAL A 99 1.98 9.33 -10.71
N ALA A 100 1.07 10.27 -10.94
CA ALA A 100 1.03 11.52 -10.17
C ALA A 100 0.44 11.25 -8.79
N TYR A 101 0.99 11.89 -7.77
CA TYR A 101 0.54 11.72 -6.38
C TYR A 101 0.31 13.08 -5.71
N GLN A 102 -0.58 13.10 -4.74
CA GLN A 102 -0.70 14.14 -3.71
C GLN A 102 -0.66 13.43 -2.35
N GLY A 103 0.30 13.76 -1.51
CA GLY A 103 0.42 13.27 -0.15
C GLY A 103 -0.46 14.05 0.82
N GLU A 104 0.01 14.22 2.07
CA GLU A 104 -0.80 14.81 3.14
C GLU A 104 -0.98 16.32 3.00
N ASP A 105 0.07 17.02 2.62
CA ASP A 105 0.08 18.47 2.49
C ASP A 105 -0.17 18.89 1.03
N PHE A 106 -0.75 20.07 0.83
CA PHE A 106 -1.00 20.62 -0.52
C PHE A 106 0.29 20.75 -1.35
N ASP A 107 1.43 20.96 -0.70
CA ASP A 107 2.73 21.07 -1.37
C ASP A 107 3.49 19.73 -1.44
N ASP A 108 2.94 18.64 -0.88
CA ASP A 108 3.45 17.27 -1.07
C ASP A 108 2.79 16.64 -2.29
N PHE A 109 3.30 16.97 -3.47
CA PHE A 109 2.84 16.38 -4.72
C PHE A 109 3.99 16.15 -5.66
N GLY A 110 3.78 15.30 -6.65
CA GLY A 110 4.80 15.02 -7.63
C GLY A 110 4.48 13.79 -8.45
N THR A 111 5.53 13.05 -8.79
CA THR A 111 5.42 11.88 -9.65
C THR A 111 6.24 10.72 -9.10
N ILE A 112 5.63 9.55 -9.10
CA ILE A 112 6.30 8.26 -8.91
C ILE A 112 6.50 7.67 -10.29
N PHE A 113 7.74 7.31 -10.60
CA PHE A 113 8.11 6.60 -11.81
C PHE A 113 8.64 5.23 -11.44
N VAL A 114 8.08 4.18 -12.02
CA VAL A 114 8.54 2.81 -11.82
C VAL A 114 9.08 2.27 -13.13
N ARG A 115 10.30 1.72 -13.08
CA ARG A 115 10.94 1.07 -14.23
C ARG A 115 11.54 -0.24 -13.81
N ASP A 116 11.10 -1.33 -14.43
CA ASP A 116 11.63 -2.67 -14.19
C ASP A 116 11.67 -3.03 -12.68
N ASN A 117 10.57 -2.75 -11.96
CA ASN A 117 10.41 -2.90 -10.49
C ASN A 117 11.26 -1.95 -9.62
N HIS A 118 11.94 -0.96 -10.21
CA HIS A 118 12.65 0.09 -9.46
C HIS A 118 11.80 1.34 -9.36
N VAL A 119 11.56 1.80 -8.13
CA VAL A 119 10.74 2.97 -7.83
C VAL A 119 11.63 4.21 -7.75
N HIS A 120 11.21 5.27 -8.42
CA HIS A 120 11.84 6.58 -8.40
C HIS A 120 10.79 7.63 -8.03
N HIS A 121 11.09 8.42 -7.01
CA HIS A 121 10.20 9.47 -6.52
C HIS A 121 10.74 10.85 -6.92
N PHE A 122 9.87 11.65 -7.52
CA PHE A 122 10.19 13.00 -8.00
C PHE A 122 9.19 13.99 -7.39
N PRO A 123 9.49 14.56 -6.21
CA PRO A 123 8.66 15.59 -5.60
C PRO A 123 8.72 16.87 -6.45
N GLN A 124 7.57 17.51 -6.65
CA GLN A 124 7.48 18.76 -7.38
C GLN A 124 7.51 19.92 -6.38
N LEU A 125 8.63 20.65 -6.36
CA LEU A 125 8.74 21.84 -5.53
C LEU A 125 7.93 22.98 -6.15
N ARG A 126 7.01 23.55 -5.38
CA ARG A 126 6.38 24.82 -5.73
C ARG A 126 7.47 25.89 -5.79
N LYS A 127 7.73 26.46 -6.97
CA LYS A 127 8.60 27.62 -7.06
C LYS A 127 7.94 28.79 -6.31
N PRO A 128 8.68 29.55 -5.48
CA PRO A 128 8.15 30.76 -4.88
C PRO A 128 7.61 31.68 -5.98
N LEU A 129 6.42 32.27 -5.77
CA LEU A 129 5.80 33.20 -6.73
C LEU A 129 6.73 34.39 -7.07
N ASP A 130 7.72 34.69 -6.23
CA ASP A 130 8.70 35.76 -6.42
C ASP A 130 9.82 35.44 -7.43
N SER A 131 9.84 34.23 -8.02
CA SER A 131 10.89 33.80 -8.96
C SER A 131 10.65 34.22 -10.43
N PHE A 132 9.62 35.04 -10.68
CA PHE A 132 9.43 35.74 -11.95
C PHE A 132 9.73 37.24 -11.75
N GLN A 133 11.01 37.60 -11.78
CA GLN A 133 11.47 38.97 -12.01
C GLN A 133 12.11 39.07 -13.40
#